data_AF-A0A2I1CR23-F1
#
_entry.id   AF-A0A2I1CR23-F1
#
_cell.length_a   1.000
_cell.length_b   1.000
_cell.length_c   1.000
_cell.angle_alpha   90.00
_cell.angle_beta   90.00
_cell.angle_gamma   90.00
#
_symmetry.space_group_name_H-M   'P 1'
#
loop_
_entity.id
_entity.type
_entity.pdbx_description
1 polymer ?
#
loop_
_entity_poly.entity_id
_entity_poly.type
_entity_poly.pdbx_seq_one_letter_code
_entity_poly.pdbx_strand_id
1 'polypeptide(L)'
;MSVFSQLRNRVLEWRHGIPLPASETNVSPIFQSWHQFDTSFNKWLPLDKPQEPSQESSSADTTPAEYSKLVLATWNVDAGAPDSATRISSIISHLKASVPPVNIIFLQEVSRTALSTILATPWVREHWYSSEADTTNWGVRPFATMTLVSRSKLRDNTLGPIWRVKYPSRFERDALCCDVFLPSPKSGSESASPSRVRLMNVHLDSLPIQPSKRPIQLSIIASYLRAAGRGLVAGDFNPVLPEDNALIGTNELKDVWVELRPEEDGFTKLKGPSA
;
A
#
# COMPACT_ATOMS: atom_id res chain seq x y z
N MET A 1 -6.15 8.25 -28.76
CA MET A 1 -5.73 8.47 -27.35
C MET A 1 -5.12 7.22 -26.70
N SER A 2 -5.55 6.00 -27.05
CA SER A 2 -4.98 4.73 -26.55
C SER A 2 -3.46 4.56 -26.80
N VAL A 3 -2.96 4.83 -28.01
CA VAL A 3 -1.55 4.62 -28.39
C VAL A 3 -0.54 5.40 -27.52
N PHE A 4 -0.85 6.64 -27.15
CA PHE A 4 0.03 7.46 -26.31
C PHE A 4 0.11 6.95 -24.86
N SER A 5 -1.00 6.45 -24.31
CA SER A 5 -1.02 5.86 -22.97
C SER A 5 -0.21 4.55 -22.91
N GLN A 6 -0.30 3.74 -23.96
CA GLN A 6 0.46 2.49 -24.09
C GLN A 6 1.96 2.74 -24.22
N LEU A 7 2.37 3.69 -25.08
CA LEU A 7 3.77 4.05 -25.26
C LEU A 7 4.37 4.62 -23.96
N ARG A 8 3.62 5.50 -23.27
CA ARG A 8 4.04 6.05 -21.98
C ARG A 8 4.16 4.97 -20.92
N ASN A 9 3.18 4.08 -20.80
CA ASN A 9 3.25 2.99 -19.85
C ASN A 9 4.48 2.13 -20.14
N ARG A 10 4.74 1.72 -21.39
CA ARG A 10 5.98 1.00 -21.77
C ARG A 10 7.27 1.72 -21.37
N VAL A 11 7.33 3.05 -21.51
CA VAL A 11 8.50 3.82 -21.06
C VAL A 11 8.65 3.78 -19.53
N LEU A 12 7.54 3.85 -18.78
CA LEU A 12 7.56 3.74 -17.32
C LEU A 12 7.86 2.31 -16.85
N GLU A 13 7.30 1.30 -17.52
CA GLU A 13 7.62 -0.11 -17.30
C GLU A 13 9.11 -0.36 -17.50
N TRP A 14 9.68 0.13 -18.59
CA TRP A 14 11.10 0.01 -18.88
C TRP A 14 11.98 0.80 -17.89
N ARG A 15 11.58 2.03 -17.55
CA ARG A 15 12.38 2.90 -16.67
C ARG A 15 12.39 2.45 -15.20
N HIS A 16 11.32 1.79 -14.75
CA HIS A 16 11.14 1.39 -13.36
C HIS A 16 11.08 -0.12 -13.15
N GLY A 17 11.11 -0.92 -14.21
CA GLY A 17 11.01 -2.38 -14.16
C GLY A 17 9.67 -2.87 -13.60
N ILE A 18 8.56 -2.17 -13.89
CA ILE A 18 7.25 -2.43 -13.25
C ILE A 18 6.24 -2.88 -14.31
N PRO A 19 5.58 -4.04 -14.18
CA PRO A 19 4.46 -4.39 -15.03
C PRO A 19 3.27 -3.44 -14.80
N LEU A 20 2.82 -2.75 -15.84
CA LEU A 20 1.66 -1.87 -15.83
C LEU A 20 0.56 -2.43 -16.75
N PRO A 21 -0.71 -2.05 -16.57
CA PRO A 21 -1.76 -2.47 -17.50
C PRO A 21 -1.48 -1.99 -18.94
N ALA A 22 -1.64 -2.90 -19.90
CA ALA A 22 -1.34 -2.69 -21.32
C ALA A 22 -2.38 -1.82 -22.08
N SER A 23 -3.57 -1.55 -21.52
CA SER A 23 -4.59 -0.72 -22.18
C SER A 23 -5.67 -0.20 -21.22
N GLU A 24 -6.28 0.94 -21.61
CA GLU A 24 -7.62 1.47 -21.28
C GLU A 24 -7.90 2.30 -20.02
N THR A 25 -6.91 2.62 -19.20
CA THR A 25 -7.14 3.64 -18.16
C THR A 25 -6.33 4.87 -18.51
N ASN A 26 -6.97 6.02 -18.78
CA ASN A 26 -6.32 7.35 -18.88
C ASN A 26 -5.65 7.79 -17.57
N VAL A 27 -5.32 6.83 -16.72
CA VAL A 27 -4.73 6.96 -15.41
C VAL A 27 -3.23 6.78 -15.55
N SER A 28 -2.49 7.68 -14.92
CA SER A 28 -1.04 7.75 -15.02
C SER A 28 -0.48 7.48 -13.63
N PRO A 29 0.44 6.52 -13.48
CA PRO A 29 1.12 6.34 -12.21
C PRO A 29 2.02 7.56 -11.96
N ILE A 30 2.00 8.06 -10.73
CA ILE A 30 2.84 9.16 -10.25
C ILE A 30 3.83 8.56 -9.27
N PHE A 31 5.08 8.39 -9.70
CA PHE A 31 6.13 7.80 -8.88
C PHE A 31 6.57 8.75 -7.77
N GLN A 32 6.81 8.18 -6.59
CA GLN A 32 7.41 8.87 -5.45
C GLN A 32 8.53 8.01 -4.85
N SER A 33 9.31 8.59 -3.94
CA SER A 33 10.37 7.86 -3.23
C SER A 33 9.83 7.23 -1.94
N TRP A 34 10.45 6.12 -1.55
CA TRP A 34 10.45 5.71 -0.15
C TRP A 34 11.35 6.63 0.65
N HIS A 35 11.12 6.72 1.95
CA HIS A 35 11.92 7.53 2.85
C HIS A 35 12.38 6.70 4.06
N GLN A 36 13.60 6.96 4.50
CA GLN A 36 14.16 6.42 5.73
C GLN A 36 14.58 7.58 6.63
N PHE A 37 14.39 7.44 7.93
CA PHE A 37 14.90 8.41 8.88
C PHE A 37 16.43 8.29 9.02
N ASP A 38 17.12 9.40 8.81
CA ASP A 38 18.56 9.52 9.05
C ASP A 38 18.79 10.24 10.38
N THR A 39 19.47 9.56 11.30
CA THR A 39 19.76 10.07 12.65
C THR A 39 20.81 11.15 12.65
N SER A 40 21.76 11.14 11.70
CA SER A 40 22.84 12.12 11.62
C SER A 40 22.32 13.49 11.23
N PHE A 41 21.35 13.52 10.31
CA PHE A 41 20.70 14.74 9.86
C PHE A 41 19.37 15.02 10.56
N ASN A 42 18.89 14.12 11.42
CA ASN A 42 17.61 14.19 12.13
C ASN A 42 16.43 14.47 11.18
N LYS A 43 16.40 13.83 10.01
CA LYS A 43 15.40 14.04 8.95
C LYS A 43 15.06 12.76 8.21
N TRP A 44 13.86 12.71 7.64
CA TRP A 44 13.50 11.68 6.66
C TRP A 44 14.15 12.01 5.32
N LEU A 45 14.94 11.09 4.79
CA LEU A 45 15.63 11.21 3.52
C LEU A 45 15.00 10.28 2.48
N PRO A 46 14.86 10.71 1.22
CA PRO A 46 14.45 9.80 0.16
C PRO A 46 15.50 8.70 -0.01
N LEU A 47 15.06 7.46 -0.21
CA LEU A 47 15.91 6.40 -0.70
C LEU A 47 16.17 6.63 -2.18
N ASP A 48 17.43 6.54 -2.58
CA ASP A 48 17.78 6.38 -3.98
C ASP A 48 17.11 5.12 -4.52
N LYS A 49 16.76 5.14 -5.82
CA LYS A 49 15.90 4.12 -6.44
C LYS A 49 16.25 2.72 -5.93
N PRO A 50 15.26 1.91 -5.49
CA PRO A 50 15.55 0.55 -5.10
C PRO A 50 16.25 -0.14 -6.28
N GLN A 51 17.49 -0.56 -6.04
CA GLN A 51 18.30 -1.27 -7.03
C GLN A 51 17.49 -2.47 -7.51
N GLU A 52 17.46 -2.72 -8.83
CA GLU A 52 17.16 -4.06 -9.29
C GLU A 52 18.07 -5.03 -8.54
N PRO A 53 17.56 -6.18 -8.06
CA PRO A 53 18.39 -7.13 -7.34
C PRO A 53 19.58 -7.49 -8.22
N SER A 54 20.73 -6.89 -7.92
CA SER A 54 21.97 -7.13 -8.62
C SER A 54 22.31 -8.60 -8.40
N GLN A 55 22.60 -9.32 -9.48
CA GLN A 55 22.98 -10.74 -9.44
C GLN A 55 24.31 -11.02 -8.72
N GLU A 56 24.91 -10.01 -8.10
CA GLU A 56 26.20 -10.11 -7.43
C GLU A 56 26.09 -9.54 -6.00
N SER A 57 25.92 -10.43 -5.02
CA SER A 57 26.54 -10.29 -3.70
C SER A 57 26.46 -11.62 -2.94
N SER A 58 27.61 -12.29 -2.93
CA SER A 58 28.19 -13.13 -1.87
C SER A 58 27.27 -13.93 -0.93
N SER A 59 27.43 -15.25 -1.04
CA SER A 59 27.30 -16.28 0.00
C SER A 59 27.13 -15.76 1.44
N ALA A 60 25.88 -15.56 1.85
CA ALA A 60 25.50 -15.65 3.25
C ALA A 60 24.66 -16.92 3.37
N ASP A 61 25.21 -17.88 4.12
CA ASP A 61 24.59 -19.13 4.51
C ASP A 61 23.19 -18.85 5.08
N THR A 62 22.19 -19.01 4.23
CA THR A 62 20.79 -18.82 4.58
C THR A 62 20.07 -20.09 4.20
N THR A 63 19.94 -20.97 5.20
CA THR A 63 18.86 -21.97 5.26
C THR A 63 17.61 -21.39 4.61
N PRO A 64 16.93 -22.10 3.68
CA PRO A 64 15.77 -21.58 2.98
C PRO A 64 14.80 -21.03 4.01
N ALA A 65 14.66 -19.71 4.09
CA ALA A 65 13.86 -19.08 5.11
C ALA A 65 12.46 -19.68 5.00
N GLU A 66 12.02 -20.38 6.04
CA GLU A 66 10.63 -20.80 6.24
C GLU A 66 9.73 -19.72 5.66
N TYR A 67 8.82 -20.10 4.76
CA TYR A 67 7.89 -19.23 4.06
C TYR A 67 7.60 -17.99 4.88
N SER A 68 8.26 -16.88 4.53
CA SER A 68 8.26 -15.70 5.38
C SER A 68 6.85 -15.12 5.38
N LYS A 69 6.06 -15.49 6.39
CA LYS A 69 4.73 -14.95 6.63
C LYS A 69 4.89 -13.44 6.80
N LEU A 70 4.15 -12.69 5.99
CA LEU A 70 4.04 -11.24 6.12
C LEU A 70 2.72 -10.91 6.80
N VAL A 71 2.78 -10.00 7.75
CA VAL A 71 1.63 -9.48 8.47
C VAL A 71 1.37 -8.06 7.99
N LEU A 72 0.17 -7.82 7.47
CA LEU A 72 -0.28 -6.50 7.05
C LEU A 72 -1.40 -6.03 7.98
N ALA A 73 -1.26 -4.81 8.50
CA ALA A 73 -2.33 -4.11 9.18
C ALA A 73 -2.85 -2.97 8.29
N THR A 74 -4.17 -2.78 8.27
CA THR A 74 -4.80 -1.64 7.58
C THR A 74 -5.76 -0.92 8.51
N TRP A 75 -5.73 0.42 8.52
CA TRP A 75 -6.58 1.22 9.40
C TRP A 75 -6.88 2.61 8.82
N ASN A 76 -8.16 2.94 8.66
CA ASN A 76 -8.59 4.33 8.48
C ASN A 76 -8.51 5.04 9.84
N VAL A 77 -7.61 6.02 9.95
CA VAL A 77 -7.31 6.68 11.23
C VAL A 77 -8.17 7.90 11.50
N ASP A 78 -9.18 8.17 10.67
CA ASP A 78 -10.17 9.24 10.81
C ASP A 78 -9.51 10.62 10.99
N ALA A 79 -9.32 11.33 9.87
CA ALA A 79 -8.69 12.65 9.86
C ALA A 79 -9.59 13.72 10.49
N GLY A 80 -10.89 13.47 10.56
CA GLY A 80 -11.89 14.44 11.03
C GLY A 80 -12.10 14.43 12.54
N ALA A 81 -11.77 13.32 13.20
CA ALA A 81 -11.90 13.21 14.65
C ALA A 81 -10.89 14.09 15.43
N PRO A 82 -11.28 14.57 16.63
CA PRO A 82 -10.41 15.36 17.49
C PRO A 82 -9.20 14.55 17.98
N ASP A 83 -8.21 15.25 18.56
CA ASP A 83 -7.03 14.65 19.20
C ASP A 83 -6.24 13.67 18.31
N SER A 84 -6.11 14.03 17.03
CA SER A 84 -5.45 13.21 16.01
C SER A 84 -4.07 12.70 16.43
N ALA A 85 -3.26 13.50 17.13
CA ALA A 85 -1.94 13.09 17.65
C ALA A 85 -2.02 11.97 18.70
N THR A 86 -2.91 12.10 19.68
CA THR A 86 -3.10 11.09 20.74
C THR A 86 -3.65 9.80 20.16
N ARG A 87 -4.64 9.90 19.26
CA ARG A 87 -5.24 8.74 18.59
C ARG A 87 -4.23 7.98 17.77
N ILE A 88 -3.45 8.66 16.92
CA ILE A 88 -2.47 7.97 16.09
C ILE A 88 -1.33 7.36 16.93
N SER A 89 -0.91 8.03 18.01
CA SER A 89 0.10 7.49 18.93
C SER A 89 -0.38 6.20 19.61
N SER A 90 -1.67 6.16 19.96
CA SER A 90 -2.30 4.97 20.54
C SER A 90 -2.39 3.83 19.53
N ILE A 91 -2.78 4.12 18.28
CA ILE A 91 -2.81 3.15 17.18
C ILE A 91 -1.41 2.58 16.93
N ILE A 92 -0.39 3.43 16.81
CA ILE A 92 1.01 3.00 16.60
C ILE A 92 1.51 2.16 17.78
N SER A 93 1.17 2.53 19.01
CA SER A 93 1.53 1.75 20.21
C SER A 93 0.87 0.37 20.21
N HIS A 94 -0.39 0.27 19.78
CA HIS A 94 -1.08 -1.00 19.62
C HIS A 94 -0.43 -1.88 18.55
N LEU A 95 -0.14 -1.32 17.37
CA LEU A 95 0.51 -2.03 16.26
C LEU A 95 1.92 -2.51 16.62
N LYS A 96 2.65 -1.73 17.43
CA LYS A 96 3.97 -2.12 17.95
C LYS A 96 3.89 -3.35 18.86
N ALA A 97 2.81 -3.50 19.61
CA ALA A 97 2.59 -4.61 20.55
C ALA A 97 1.94 -5.85 19.89
N SER A 98 1.55 -5.79 18.61
CA SER A 98 0.90 -6.88 17.90
C SER A 98 1.78 -8.15 17.83
N VAL A 99 1.13 -9.30 18.05
CA VAL A 99 1.72 -10.63 17.86
C VAL A 99 0.81 -11.42 16.91
N PRO A 100 1.31 -11.89 15.75
CA PRO A 100 2.68 -11.71 15.23
C PRO A 100 3.00 -10.25 14.88
N PRO A 101 4.30 -9.87 14.84
CA PRO A 101 4.71 -8.49 14.52
C PRO A 101 4.25 -8.05 13.13
N VAL A 102 3.73 -6.83 13.03
CA VAL A 102 3.31 -6.23 11.75
C VAL A 102 4.52 -5.92 10.88
N ASN A 103 4.44 -6.23 9.58
CA ASN A 103 5.50 -5.95 8.62
C ASN A 103 5.13 -4.83 7.64
N ILE A 104 3.84 -4.64 7.37
CA ILE A 104 3.31 -3.61 6.47
C ILE A 104 2.14 -2.93 7.16
N ILE A 105 2.10 -1.60 7.15
CA ILE A 105 0.99 -0.81 7.69
C ILE A 105 0.42 0.06 6.58
N PHE A 106 -0.87 -0.09 6.33
CA PHE A 106 -1.67 0.76 5.46
C PHE A 106 -2.54 1.69 6.30
N LEU A 107 -2.33 2.99 6.19
CA LEU A 107 -3.17 3.98 6.84
C LEU A 107 -3.98 4.75 5.79
N GLN A 108 -5.24 5.01 6.10
CA GLN A 108 -6.11 5.93 5.36
C GLN A 108 -6.48 7.10 6.27
N GLU A 109 -6.83 8.25 5.68
CA GLU A 109 -7.14 9.47 6.42
C GLU A 109 -6.05 9.94 7.40
N VAL A 110 -4.79 9.83 6.99
CA VAL A 110 -3.70 10.43 7.75
C VAL A 110 -3.79 11.94 7.60
N SER A 111 -4.14 12.65 8.67
CA SER A 111 -4.12 14.11 8.75
C SER A 111 -2.69 14.65 8.84
N ARG A 112 -2.50 15.96 8.63
CA ARG A 112 -1.17 16.61 8.77
C ARG A 112 -0.56 16.40 10.16
N THR A 113 -1.41 16.48 11.19
CA THR A 113 -1.02 16.24 12.59
C THR A 113 -0.70 14.76 12.84
N ALA A 114 -1.47 13.84 12.25
CA ALA A 114 -1.17 12.42 12.35
C ALA A 114 0.16 12.09 11.69
N LEU A 115 0.41 12.63 10.49
CA LEU A 115 1.67 12.45 9.76
C LEU A 115 2.87 12.92 10.59
N SER A 116 2.82 14.16 11.10
CA SER A 116 3.94 14.69 11.90
C SER A 116 4.19 13.85 13.16
N THR A 117 3.14 13.36 13.80
CA THR A 117 3.23 12.48 14.98
C THR A 117 3.83 11.12 14.64
N ILE A 118 3.39 10.48 13.55
CA ILE A 118 3.95 9.21 13.06
C ILE A 118 5.44 9.38 12.76
N LEU A 119 5.80 10.40 11.97
CA LEU A 119 7.18 10.66 11.55
C LEU A 119 8.10 11.12 12.69
N ALA A 120 7.53 11.59 13.81
CA ALA A 120 8.25 11.90 15.04
C ALA A 120 8.44 10.70 15.97
N THR A 121 7.67 9.63 15.79
CA THR A 121 7.67 8.47 16.69
C THR A 121 8.99 7.69 16.59
N PRO A 122 9.75 7.50 17.69
CA PRO A 122 11.07 6.84 17.64
C PRO A 122 11.03 5.43 17.02
N TRP A 123 10.03 4.63 17.38
CA TRP A 123 9.85 3.28 16.83
C TRP A 123 9.66 3.29 15.30
N VAL A 124 8.95 4.29 14.76
CA VAL A 124 8.75 4.44 13.32
C VAL A 124 10.07 4.84 12.65
N ARG A 125 10.75 5.84 13.20
CA ARG A 125 12.05 6.32 12.69
C ARG A 125 13.11 5.21 12.63
N GLU A 126 13.14 4.36 13.65
CA GLU A 126 14.17 3.32 13.76
C GLU A 126 13.89 2.12 12.84
N HIS A 127 12.63 1.70 12.71
CA HIS A 127 12.31 0.39 12.15
C HIS A 127 11.49 0.39 10.85
N TRP A 128 11.11 1.55 10.32
CA TRP A 128 10.19 1.61 9.18
C TRP A 128 10.69 2.51 8.05
N TYR A 129 10.46 2.04 6.82
CA TYR A 129 10.41 2.88 5.63
C TYR A 129 9.04 3.54 5.54
N SER A 130 9.00 4.77 5.03
CA SER A 130 7.79 5.56 4.90
C SER A 130 7.54 5.99 3.46
N SER A 131 6.28 5.89 3.02
CA SER A 131 5.86 6.47 1.75
C SER A 131 5.89 8.00 1.76
N GLU A 132 5.72 8.62 2.93
CA GLU A 132 5.65 10.07 3.11
C GLU A 132 6.76 10.56 4.04
N ALA A 133 7.49 11.60 3.65
CA ALA A 133 8.37 12.38 4.55
C ALA A 133 7.72 13.70 4.97
N ASP A 134 6.74 14.16 4.21
CA ASP A 134 6.00 15.40 4.37
C ASP A 134 4.68 15.30 3.59
N THR A 135 4.03 16.44 3.33
CA THR A 135 2.73 16.49 2.62
C THR A 135 2.86 16.80 1.13
N THR A 136 4.06 16.75 0.54
CA THR A 136 4.32 17.15 -0.86
C THR A 136 3.46 16.38 -1.85
N ASN A 137 3.24 15.07 -1.60
CA ASN A 137 2.45 14.21 -2.49
C ASN A 137 0.93 14.28 -2.26
N TRP A 138 0.46 15.14 -1.36
CA TRP A 138 -0.97 15.17 -0.97
C TRP A 138 -1.81 16.00 -1.92
N GLY A 139 -1.21 16.87 -2.73
CA GLY A 139 -1.94 17.85 -3.54
C GLY A 139 -2.72 18.81 -2.64
N VAL A 140 -3.97 19.10 -3.00
CA VAL A 140 -4.85 20.02 -2.26
C VAL A 140 -5.57 19.35 -1.08
N ARG A 141 -5.36 18.05 -0.84
CA ARG A 141 -6.13 17.27 0.11
C ARG A 141 -5.74 17.56 1.56
N PRO A 142 -6.71 17.54 2.49
CA PRO A 142 -6.44 17.73 3.92
C PRO A 142 -5.82 16.49 4.59
N PHE A 143 -5.92 15.32 3.96
CA PHE A 143 -5.37 14.05 4.42
C PHE A 143 -4.97 13.15 3.24
N ALA A 144 -4.19 12.11 3.51
CA ALA A 144 -3.77 11.15 2.51
C ALA A 144 -3.74 9.70 3.03
N THR A 145 -3.50 8.76 2.11
CA THR A 145 -3.07 7.41 2.44
C THR A 145 -1.57 7.39 2.69
N MET A 146 -1.12 6.54 3.61
CA MET A 146 0.29 6.36 3.96
C MET A 146 0.60 4.86 4.07
N THR A 147 1.77 4.45 3.60
CA THR A 147 2.26 3.08 3.75
C THR A 147 3.57 3.10 4.53
N LEU A 148 3.67 2.24 5.54
CA LEU A 148 4.91 1.94 6.24
C LEU A 148 5.32 0.49 5.96
N VAL A 149 6.62 0.28 5.72
CA VAL A 149 7.20 -1.06 5.50
C VAL A 149 8.33 -1.31 6.49
N SER A 150 8.30 -2.45 7.17
CA SER A 150 9.26 -2.80 8.22
C SER A 150 10.63 -3.15 7.64
N ARG A 151 11.67 -2.47 8.15
CA ARG A 151 13.08 -2.66 7.74
C ARG A 151 13.66 -4.01 8.14
N SER A 152 13.14 -4.62 9.20
CA SER A 152 13.68 -5.89 9.72
C SER A 152 13.35 -7.07 8.80
N LYS A 153 12.17 -7.05 8.18
CA LYS A 153 11.67 -8.13 7.32
C LYS A 153 11.85 -7.83 5.83
N LEU A 154 11.72 -6.56 5.45
CA LEU A 154 11.80 -6.11 4.06
C LEU A 154 12.90 -5.04 3.96
N ARG A 155 14.15 -5.49 3.76
CA ARG A 155 15.34 -4.64 3.61
C ARG A 155 15.33 -3.88 2.28
N ASP A 156 16.25 -2.93 2.11
CA ASP A 156 16.37 -2.08 0.92
C ASP A 156 16.33 -2.85 -0.42
N ASN A 157 16.98 -4.02 -0.49
CA ASN A 157 17.03 -4.85 -1.70
C ASN A 157 15.73 -5.65 -2.00
N THR A 158 14.80 -5.68 -1.05
CA THR A 158 13.46 -6.30 -1.21
C THR A 158 12.36 -5.27 -1.39
N LEU A 159 12.67 -3.99 -1.17
CA LEU A 159 11.73 -2.89 -1.32
C LEU A 159 11.66 -2.49 -2.79
N GLY A 160 10.49 -2.55 -3.40
CA GLY A 160 10.29 -2.11 -4.78
C GLY A 160 9.83 -0.67 -4.90
N PRO A 161 9.57 -0.20 -6.12
CA PRO A 161 9.07 1.16 -6.36
C PRO A 161 7.74 1.43 -5.66
N ILE A 162 7.47 2.72 -5.39
CA ILE A 162 6.21 3.22 -4.84
C ILE A 162 5.64 4.33 -5.72
N TRP A 163 4.34 4.32 -5.94
CA TRP A 163 3.65 5.27 -6.80
C TRP A 163 2.18 5.43 -6.43
N ARG A 164 1.57 6.52 -6.88
CA ARG A 164 0.13 6.75 -6.77
C ARG A 164 -0.57 6.56 -8.10
N VAL A 165 -1.74 5.96 -8.07
CA VAL A 165 -2.61 5.76 -9.24
C VAL A 165 -3.87 6.60 -9.04
N LYS A 166 -4.00 7.70 -9.80
CA LYS A 166 -5.18 8.58 -9.74
C LYS A 166 -6.31 8.04 -10.60
N TYR A 167 -7.44 7.70 -10.00
CA TYR A 167 -8.62 7.22 -10.71
C TYR A 167 -9.79 8.21 -10.61
N PRO A 168 -10.86 8.06 -11.41
CA PRO A 168 -12.07 8.87 -11.26
C PRO A 168 -12.61 8.83 -9.83
N SER A 169 -12.75 9.99 -9.20
CA SER A 169 -13.09 10.11 -7.78
C SER A 169 -13.79 11.44 -7.51
N ARG A 170 -14.79 11.43 -6.63
CA ARG A 170 -15.44 12.65 -6.11
C ARG A 170 -14.68 13.27 -4.93
N PHE A 171 -13.89 12.47 -4.22
CA PHE A 171 -13.15 12.87 -3.02
C PHE A 171 -11.63 12.92 -3.23
N GLU A 172 -11.22 13.12 -4.49
CA GLU A 172 -9.80 13.14 -4.90
C GLU A 172 -8.97 11.93 -4.40
N ARG A 173 -9.59 10.76 -4.30
CA ARG A 173 -8.98 9.49 -3.90
C ARG A 173 -7.95 9.00 -4.93
N ASP A 174 -6.99 8.23 -4.45
CA ASP A 174 -6.01 7.50 -5.25
C ASP A 174 -5.70 6.13 -4.63
N ALA A 175 -4.99 5.27 -5.37
CA ALA A 175 -4.37 4.07 -4.81
C ALA A 175 -2.88 4.31 -4.62
N LEU A 176 -2.38 4.13 -3.39
CA LEU A 176 -0.95 4.15 -3.10
C LEU A 176 -0.40 2.73 -3.25
N CYS A 177 0.39 2.53 -4.30
CA CYS A 177 0.87 1.25 -4.76
C CYS A 177 2.36 1.12 -4.48
N CYS A 178 2.78 -0.05 -4.02
CA CYS A 178 4.18 -0.40 -4.01
C CYS A 178 4.38 -1.87 -4.39
N ASP A 179 5.58 -2.19 -4.82
CA ASP A 179 6.01 -3.57 -4.98
C ASP A 179 6.98 -3.95 -3.86
N VAL A 180 6.97 -5.22 -3.47
CA VAL A 180 8.01 -5.86 -2.64
C VAL A 180 8.49 -7.14 -3.33
N PHE A 181 9.72 -7.55 -3.07
CA PHE A 181 10.35 -8.71 -3.68
C PHE A 181 10.66 -9.75 -2.61
N LEU A 182 10.02 -10.91 -2.72
CA LEU A 182 10.15 -12.00 -1.75
C LEU A 182 10.98 -13.15 -2.34
N PRO A 183 11.75 -13.89 -1.53
CA PRO A 183 12.42 -15.10 -1.99
C PRO A 183 11.43 -16.07 -2.65
N SER A 184 11.81 -16.63 -3.79
CA SER A 184 10.96 -17.58 -4.51
C SER A 184 10.99 -18.95 -3.82
N PRO A 185 9.83 -19.53 -3.46
CA PRO A 185 9.79 -20.83 -2.80
C PRO A 185 10.10 -22.02 -3.72
N LYS A 186 10.27 -21.80 -5.03
CA LYS A 186 10.27 -22.86 -6.06
C LYS A 186 11.65 -23.29 -6.57
N SER A 187 12.75 -23.00 -5.90
CA SER A 187 14.06 -23.36 -6.45
C SER A 187 15.00 -23.93 -5.41
N GLY A 188 15.24 -25.24 -5.51
CA GLY A 188 16.45 -25.89 -5.02
C GLY A 188 17.69 -25.58 -5.88
N SER A 189 17.63 -24.55 -6.72
CA SER A 189 18.75 -24.01 -7.51
C SER A 189 19.07 -22.61 -7.02
N GLU A 190 20.37 -22.34 -6.81
CA GLU A 190 20.99 -21.12 -6.27
C GLU A 190 20.73 -19.82 -7.08
N SER A 191 19.90 -19.87 -8.13
CA SER A 191 19.72 -18.80 -9.13
C SER A 191 18.30 -18.24 -9.26
N ALA A 192 17.36 -18.55 -8.35
CA ALA A 192 15.98 -18.06 -8.50
C ALA A 192 15.85 -16.57 -8.22
N SER A 193 15.33 -15.83 -9.21
CA SER A 193 14.96 -14.43 -9.06
C SER A 193 13.85 -14.27 -8.01
N PRO A 194 13.87 -13.18 -7.23
CA PRO A 194 12.85 -12.93 -6.23
C PRO A 194 11.47 -12.69 -6.88
N SER A 195 10.42 -13.18 -6.24
CA SER A 195 9.04 -13.02 -6.67
C SER A 195 8.50 -11.66 -6.26
N ARG A 196 8.05 -10.87 -7.23
CA ARG A 196 7.33 -9.61 -7.00
C ARG A 196 5.97 -9.87 -6.37
N VAL A 197 5.62 -9.03 -5.40
CA VAL A 197 4.28 -8.94 -4.81
C VAL A 197 3.87 -7.47 -4.80
N ARG A 198 2.76 -7.15 -5.48
CA ARG A 198 2.18 -5.81 -5.49
C ARG A 198 1.26 -5.59 -4.30
N LEU A 199 1.42 -4.47 -3.61
CA LEU A 199 0.63 -4.08 -2.46
C LEU A 199 -0.04 -2.73 -2.76
N MET A 200 -1.34 -2.62 -2.54
CA MET A 200 -2.10 -1.40 -2.87
C MET A 200 -2.95 -0.94 -1.68
N ASN A 201 -2.60 0.23 -1.12
CA ASN A 201 -3.35 0.91 -0.08
C ASN A 201 -4.39 1.83 -0.70
N VAL A 202 -5.67 1.63 -0.38
CA VAL A 202 -6.78 2.38 -0.98
C VAL A 202 -7.68 3.02 0.06
N HIS A 203 -8.26 4.15 -0.32
CA HIS A 203 -9.43 4.72 0.33
C HIS A 203 -10.42 5.08 -0.78
N LEU A 204 -11.39 4.21 -1.04
CA LEU A 204 -12.34 4.39 -2.13
C LEU A 204 -13.35 5.51 -1.82
N ASP A 205 -14.10 5.95 -2.84
CA ASP A 205 -15.10 7.02 -2.71
C ASP A 205 -16.08 6.71 -1.59
N SER A 206 -16.25 7.67 -0.69
CA SER A 206 -17.12 7.58 0.47
C SER A 206 -18.57 7.92 0.11
N LEU A 207 -19.49 7.74 1.07
CA LEU A 207 -20.91 8.08 0.98
C LEU A 207 -21.72 7.30 -0.10
N PRO A 208 -23.04 7.16 0.08
CA PRO A 208 -23.91 6.50 -0.89
C PRO A 208 -24.32 7.43 -2.04
N ILE A 209 -23.35 8.00 -2.77
CA ILE A 209 -23.61 8.91 -3.90
C ILE A 209 -23.78 8.12 -5.20
N GLN A 210 -24.89 8.36 -5.91
CA GLN A 210 -25.16 7.75 -7.22
C GLN A 210 -24.92 8.73 -8.39
N PRO A 211 -24.32 8.30 -9.53
CA PRO A 211 -23.68 7.01 -9.71
C PRO A 211 -22.40 6.88 -8.86
N SER A 212 -22.19 5.69 -8.30
CA SER A 212 -20.99 5.34 -7.54
C SER A 212 -19.75 5.38 -8.43
N LYS A 213 -18.61 5.76 -7.85
CA LYS A 213 -17.30 5.64 -8.50
C LYS A 213 -16.53 4.40 -8.09
N ARG A 214 -16.91 3.74 -6.97
CA ARG A 214 -16.20 2.55 -6.46
C ARG A 214 -16.04 1.42 -7.49
N PRO A 215 -17.01 1.13 -8.37
CA PRO A 215 -16.84 0.12 -9.42
C PRO A 215 -15.65 0.38 -10.35
N ILE A 216 -15.54 1.60 -10.90
CA ILE A 216 -14.43 1.94 -11.79
C ILE A 216 -13.10 2.06 -11.02
N GLN A 217 -13.13 2.53 -9.77
CA GLN A 217 -11.94 2.60 -8.92
C GLN A 217 -11.34 1.21 -8.68
N LEU A 218 -12.17 0.25 -8.26
CA LEU A 218 -11.69 -1.12 -8.00
C LEU A 218 -11.29 -1.85 -9.28
N SER A 219 -11.96 -1.58 -10.41
CA SER A 219 -11.57 -2.14 -11.71
C SER A 219 -10.18 -1.70 -12.16
N ILE A 220 -9.85 -0.42 -11.99
CA ILE A 220 -8.50 0.08 -12.22
C ILE A 220 -7.51 -0.63 -11.30
N ILE A 221 -7.82 -0.75 -10.01
CA ILE A 221 -6.95 -1.42 -9.04
C ILE A 221 -6.70 -2.89 -9.42
N ALA A 222 -7.75 -3.64 -9.74
CA ALA A 222 -7.67 -5.04 -10.14
C ALA A 222 -6.83 -5.22 -11.42
N SER A 223 -6.91 -4.30 -12.38
CA SER A 223 -6.04 -4.33 -13.56
C SER A 223 -4.55 -4.22 -13.21
N TYR A 224 -4.19 -3.36 -12.24
CA TYR A 224 -2.82 -3.21 -11.77
C TYR A 224 -2.33 -4.45 -11.01
N LEU A 225 -3.21 -5.11 -10.23
CA LEU A 225 -2.88 -6.39 -9.58
C LEU A 225 -2.66 -7.50 -10.60
N ARG A 226 -3.54 -7.62 -11.61
CA ARG A 226 -3.40 -8.62 -12.68
C ARG A 226 -2.11 -8.43 -13.48
N ALA A 227 -1.75 -7.18 -13.80
CA ALA A 227 -0.49 -6.88 -14.48
C ALA A 227 0.75 -7.35 -13.68
N ALA A 228 0.69 -7.29 -12.34
CA ALA A 228 1.77 -7.79 -11.49
C ALA A 228 1.79 -9.32 -11.34
N GLY A 229 0.70 -10.01 -11.68
CA GLY A 229 0.53 -11.46 -11.53
C GLY A 229 0.36 -11.94 -10.07
N ARG A 230 0.80 -11.16 -9.08
CA ARG A 230 0.67 -11.47 -7.65
C ARG A 230 0.60 -10.20 -6.82
N GLY A 231 -0.37 -10.12 -5.92
CA GLY A 231 -0.51 -8.98 -5.03
C GLY A 231 -1.78 -9.00 -4.20
N LEU A 232 -1.99 -7.93 -3.45
CA LEU A 232 -3.21 -7.66 -2.70
C LEU A 232 -3.53 -6.17 -2.70
N VAL A 233 -4.81 -5.87 -2.53
CA VAL A 233 -5.31 -4.54 -2.19
C VAL A 233 -5.94 -4.60 -0.80
N ALA A 234 -5.67 -3.58 0.02
CA ALA A 234 -6.30 -3.42 1.33
C ALA A 234 -6.50 -1.93 1.63
N GLY A 235 -7.42 -1.62 2.53
CA GLY A 235 -7.74 -0.24 2.88
C GLY A 235 -9.20 -0.05 3.25
N ASP A 236 -9.67 1.18 3.10
CA ASP A 236 -11.08 1.52 3.31
C ASP A 236 -11.83 1.50 1.98
N PHE A 237 -12.61 0.45 1.76
CA PHE A 237 -13.38 0.26 0.54
C PHE A 237 -14.70 1.03 0.55
N ASN A 238 -15.14 1.55 1.70
CA ASN A 238 -16.43 2.22 1.88
C ASN A 238 -17.62 1.49 1.21
N PRO A 239 -17.88 0.19 1.51
CA PRO A 239 -19.05 -0.49 0.96
C PRO A 239 -20.34 0.02 1.64
N VAL A 240 -20.99 1.01 1.02
CA VAL A 240 -22.15 1.73 1.59
C VAL A 240 -23.38 1.70 0.69
N LEU A 241 -23.31 1.06 -0.47
CA LEU A 241 -24.41 0.83 -1.40
C LEU A 241 -24.58 -0.69 -1.64
N PRO A 242 -25.80 -1.17 -1.93
CA PRO A 242 -26.03 -2.60 -2.21
C PRO A 242 -25.19 -3.17 -3.35
N GLU A 243 -24.89 -2.37 -4.38
CA GLU A 243 -24.03 -2.74 -5.50
C GLU A 243 -22.58 -3.05 -5.07
N ASP A 244 -22.15 -2.54 -3.91
CA ASP A 244 -20.78 -2.76 -3.41
C ASP A 244 -20.51 -4.23 -3.10
N ASN A 245 -21.56 -5.02 -2.81
CA ASN A 245 -21.47 -6.46 -2.55
C ASN A 245 -20.92 -7.26 -3.74
N ALA A 246 -21.12 -6.77 -4.97
CA ALA A 246 -20.66 -7.43 -6.18
C ALA A 246 -19.24 -7.00 -6.60
N LEU A 247 -18.66 -5.98 -5.96
CA LEU A 247 -17.40 -5.36 -6.39
C LEU A 247 -16.23 -6.34 -6.44
N ILE A 248 -16.07 -7.15 -5.40
CA ILE A 248 -14.96 -8.10 -5.29
C ILE A 248 -15.05 -9.16 -6.39
N GLY A 249 -16.21 -9.82 -6.51
CA GLY A 249 -16.43 -10.87 -7.51
C GLY A 249 -16.38 -10.36 -8.95
N THR A 250 -16.93 -9.18 -9.23
CA THR A 250 -16.87 -8.53 -10.57
C THR A 250 -15.44 -8.28 -11.04
N ASN A 251 -14.51 -8.11 -10.10
CA ASN A 251 -13.11 -7.86 -10.38
C ASN A 251 -12.22 -9.12 -10.26
N GLU A 252 -12.83 -10.30 -10.11
CA GLU A 252 -12.13 -11.58 -9.95
C GLU A 252 -11.14 -11.57 -8.77
N LEU A 253 -11.44 -10.75 -7.75
CA LEU A 253 -10.68 -10.69 -6.52
C LEU A 253 -11.25 -11.69 -5.51
N LYS A 254 -10.41 -12.08 -4.55
CA LYS A 254 -10.82 -12.87 -3.39
C LYS A 254 -10.82 -12.00 -2.14
N ASP A 255 -11.87 -12.11 -1.34
CA ASP A 255 -11.95 -11.46 -0.04
C ASP A 255 -11.24 -12.33 1.01
N VAL A 256 -10.21 -11.79 1.65
CA VAL A 256 -9.41 -12.52 2.66
C VAL A 256 -10.25 -12.90 3.88
N TRP A 257 -11.20 -12.07 4.29
CA TRP A 257 -12.07 -12.38 5.43
C TRP A 257 -12.97 -13.57 5.09
N VAL A 258 -13.65 -13.52 3.95
CA VAL A 258 -14.55 -14.61 3.51
C VAL A 258 -13.79 -15.92 3.32
N GLU A 259 -12.58 -15.89 2.73
CA GLU A 259 -11.80 -17.10 2.51
C GLU A 259 -11.28 -17.73 3.81
N LEU A 260 -10.99 -16.93 4.84
CA LEU A 260 -10.43 -17.41 6.11
C LEU A 260 -11.48 -17.65 7.20
N ARG A 261 -12.61 -16.93 7.13
CA ARG A 261 -13.69 -16.89 8.13
C ARG A 261 -15.07 -16.95 7.43
N PRO A 262 -15.36 -18.00 6.65
CA PRO A 262 -16.58 -18.07 5.84
C PRO A 262 -17.88 -18.05 6.65
N GLU A 263 -17.80 -18.40 7.94
CA GLU A 263 -18.96 -18.45 8.86
C GLU A 263 -19.11 -17.18 9.73
N GLU A 264 -18.27 -16.15 9.52
CA GLU A 264 -18.31 -14.92 10.30
C GLU A 264 -18.62 -13.72 9.40
N ASP A 265 -19.65 -12.91 9.74
CA ASP A 265 -20.03 -11.73 8.94
C ASP A 265 -18.90 -10.69 8.80
N GLY A 266 -18.10 -10.49 9.86
CA GLY A 266 -16.99 -9.54 9.90
C GLY A 266 -17.41 -8.07 9.91
N PHE A 267 -16.87 -7.29 10.86
CA PHE A 267 -17.15 -5.85 10.94
C PHE A 267 -15.89 -5.06 11.23
N THR A 268 -15.61 -4.04 10.43
CA THR A 268 -14.48 -3.11 10.61
C THR A 268 -14.91 -1.70 11.00
N LYS A 269 -16.21 -1.39 10.88
CA LYS A 269 -16.83 -0.14 11.33
C LYS A 269 -18.17 -0.44 11.98
N LEU A 270 -18.25 -0.22 13.28
CA LEU A 270 -19.50 -0.30 14.02
C LEU A 270 -20.16 1.07 14.03
N LYS A 271 -21.48 1.13 13.80
CA LYS A 271 -22.23 2.36 14.05
C LYS A 271 -22.14 2.65 15.55
N GLY A 272 -21.59 3.80 15.91
CA GLY A 272 -21.78 4.34 17.27
C GLY A 272 -23.26 4.53 17.54
N PRO A 273 -23.68 4.61 18.82
CA PRO A 273 -25.06 4.97 19.14
C PRO A 273 -25.39 6.28 18.42
N SER A 274 -26.50 6.30 17.70
CA SER A 274 -27.05 7.52 17.13
C SER A 274 -27.23 8.52 18.27
N ALA A 275 -26.44 9.60 18.29
CA ALA A 275 -26.68 10.73 19.16
C ALA A 275 -27.89 11.52 18.66
#